data_AF-A0A2H1L4K6-F1
#
_entry.id   AF-A0A2H1L4K6-F1
#
_cell.length_a   1.000
_cell.length_b   1.000
_cell.length_c   1.000
_cell.angle_alpha   90.00
_cell.angle_beta   90.00
_cell.angle_gamma   90.00
#
_symmetry.space_group_name_H-M   'P 1'
#
loop_
_entity.id
_entity.type
_entity.pdbx_description
1 polymer ?
#
loop_
_entity_poly.entity_id
_entity_poly.type
_entity_poly.pdbx_seq_one_letter_code
_entity_poly.pdbx_strand_id
1 'polypeptide(L)'
;MMNLGVLLFIVMAVGSLVVFGLAIVLVLMMIRRSRPGRAAVPAHVDALPGSVGSAVVTVVPRSPGLRTKEGDLRRVSVVIDVDGPRGSGQITDQPVKPEYLPWALRRRLFSLSPFRYGDLQLNLEGEDVRNRAAEQARAGGFRFPLDPPLPVSVVHPGDDGARPVWRIEGQ
;
A
#
# COMPACT_ATOMS: atom_id res chain seq x y z
N MET A 1 23.44 50.96 13.35
CA MET A 1 23.69 50.30 12.03
C MET A 1 23.81 48.81 12.29
N MET A 2 22.99 47.98 11.65
CA MET A 2 23.03 46.53 11.86
C MET A 2 24.29 45.95 11.20
N ASN A 3 25.06 45.15 11.93
CA ASN A 3 26.28 44.55 11.40
C ASN A 3 25.93 43.61 10.24
N LEU A 4 26.56 43.82 9.08
CA LEU A 4 26.35 43.06 7.86
C LEU A 4 26.48 41.53 8.09
N GLY A 5 27.37 41.11 8.99
CA GLY A 5 27.51 39.70 9.36
C GLY A 5 26.29 39.14 10.09
N VAL A 6 25.61 39.95 10.91
CA VAL A 6 24.38 39.55 11.61
C VAL A 6 23.21 39.46 10.62
N LEU A 7 23.12 40.40 9.67
CA LEU A 7 22.12 40.35 8.60
C LEU A 7 22.29 39.08 7.74
N LEU A 8 23.52 38.77 7.31
CA LEU A 8 23.81 37.58 6.52
C LEU A 8 23.52 36.29 7.30
N PHE A 9 23.84 36.24 8.58
CA PHE A 9 23.51 35.09 9.44
C PHE A 9 21.99 34.87 9.54
N ILE A 10 21.21 35.93 9.74
CA ILE A 10 19.75 35.84 9.82
C ILE A 10 19.17 35.37 8.48
N VAL A 11 19.64 35.92 7.35
CA VAL A 11 19.17 35.51 6.02
C VAL A 11 19.51 34.05 5.72
N MET A 12 20.73 33.61 6.04
CA MET A 12 21.14 32.20 5.90
C MET A 12 20.33 31.28 6.81
N ALA A 13 20.11 31.65 8.07
CA ALA A 13 19.35 30.86 9.02
C ALA A 13 17.88 30.71 8.57
N VAL A 14 17.24 31.79 8.13
CA VAL A 14 15.87 31.77 7.61
C VAL A 14 15.79 30.96 6.31
N GLY A 15 16.72 31.16 5.39
CA GLY A 15 16.79 30.39 4.14
C GLY A 15 16.95 28.89 4.38
N SER A 16 17.80 28.51 5.33
CA SER A 16 17.99 27.11 5.74
C SER A 16 16.69 26.49 6.26
N LEU A 17 15.94 27.25 7.06
CA LEU A 17 14.70 26.82 7.68
C LEU A 17 13.59 26.62 6.64
N VAL A 18 13.52 27.48 5.63
CA VAL A 18 12.59 27.35 4.49
C VAL A 18 12.95 26.12 3.65
N VAL A 19 14.22 25.92 3.30
CA VAL A 19 14.66 24.74 2.52
C VAL A 19 14.38 23.45 3.28
N PHE A 20 14.64 23.43 4.58
CA PHE A 20 14.36 22.26 5.43
C PHE A 20 12.86 21.97 5.52
N GLY A 21 12.04 23.01 5.70
CA GLY A 21 10.58 22.90 5.67
C GLY A 21 10.07 22.35 4.34
N LEU A 22 10.57 22.85 3.22
CA LEU A 22 10.20 22.38 1.89
C LEU A 22 10.61 20.91 1.67
N ALA A 23 11.80 20.52 2.12
CA ALA A 23 12.27 19.13 2.05
C ALA A 23 11.37 18.19 2.87
N ILE A 24 10.94 18.59 4.07
CA ILE A 24 9.99 17.83 4.88
C ILE A 24 8.67 17.67 4.13
N VAL A 25 8.11 18.74 3.57
CA VAL A 25 6.85 18.69 2.81
C VAL A 25 6.97 17.75 1.62
N LEU A 26 8.07 17.81 0.86
CA LEU A 26 8.33 16.90 -0.26
C LEU A 26 8.41 15.44 0.19
N VAL A 27 9.11 15.15 1.29
CA VAL A 27 9.19 13.81 1.87
C VAL A 27 7.80 13.33 2.31
N LEU A 28 7.01 14.18 2.97
CA LEU A 28 5.65 13.85 3.38
C LEU A 28 4.73 13.60 2.16
N MET A 29 4.86 14.37 1.09
CA MET A 29 4.15 14.13 -0.17
C MET A 29 4.56 12.80 -0.81
N MET A 30 5.85 12.46 -0.82
CA MET A 30 6.32 11.15 -1.31
C MET A 30 5.77 10.00 -0.47
N ILE A 31 5.80 10.10 0.86
CA ILE A 31 5.23 9.09 1.76
C ILE A 31 3.73 8.95 1.51
N ARG A 32 3.00 10.06 1.38
CA ARG A 32 1.55 10.04 1.08
C ARG A 32 1.28 9.39 -0.28
N ARG A 33 2.09 9.69 -1.30
CA ARG A 33 2.00 9.06 -2.64
C ARG A 33 2.31 7.56 -2.62
N SER A 34 3.17 7.09 -1.71
CA SER A 34 3.41 5.65 -1.51
C SER A 34 2.30 4.90 -0.74
N ARG A 35 1.35 5.63 -0.13
CA ARG A 35 0.25 5.10 0.69
C ARG A 35 -1.17 5.39 0.14
N PRO A 36 -1.50 5.13 -1.14
CA PRO A 36 -2.77 5.50 -1.75
C PRO A 36 -4.01 4.73 -1.27
N GLY A 37 -3.90 3.74 -0.38
CA GLY A 37 -5.07 3.12 0.30
C GLY A 37 -5.59 3.90 1.52
N ARG A 38 -5.03 5.09 1.81
CA ARG A 38 -5.39 5.97 2.95
C ARG A 38 -5.60 7.43 2.55
N ALA A 39 -5.62 7.73 1.25
CA ALA A 39 -5.87 9.10 0.81
C ALA A 39 -7.30 9.49 1.20
N ALA A 40 -7.46 10.53 2.03
CA ALA A 40 -8.75 11.13 2.30
C ALA A 40 -9.33 11.64 0.96
N VAL A 41 -10.40 10.99 0.52
CA VAL A 41 -11.11 11.35 -0.71
C VAL A 41 -12.00 12.54 -0.39
N PRO A 42 -11.91 13.67 -1.12
CA PRO A 42 -12.88 14.74 -0.97
C PRO A 42 -14.27 14.20 -1.31
N ALA A 43 -15.28 14.52 -0.49
CA ALA A 43 -16.62 13.94 -0.52
C ALA A 43 -17.45 14.19 -1.80
N HIS A 44 -16.84 14.76 -2.85
CA HIS A 44 -17.47 15.17 -4.11
C HIS A 44 -16.82 14.57 -5.36
N VAL A 45 -16.01 13.51 -5.22
CA VAL A 45 -15.48 12.79 -6.38
C VAL A 45 -16.38 11.60 -6.71
N ASP A 46 -16.85 11.53 -7.95
CA ASP A 46 -17.59 10.38 -8.48
C ASP A 46 -16.75 9.11 -8.31
N ALA A 47 -17.17 8.23 -7.40
CA ALA A 47 -16.51 6.96 -7.15
C ALA A 47 -17.22 5.83 -7.93
N LEU A 48 -16.43 5.02 -8.62
CA LEU A 48 -16.90 3.82 -9.32
C LEU A 48 -17.10 2.69 -8.31
N PRO A 49 -18.27 2.02 -8.28
CA PRO A 49 -18.45 0.84 -7.45
C PRO A 49 -17.58 -0.31 -7.95
N GLY A 50 -17.06 -1.10 -7.02
CA GLY A 50 -16.27 -2.28 -7.33
C GLY A 50 -16.23 -3.28 -6.18
N SER A 51 -15.56 -4.40 -6.40
CA SER A 51 -15.37 -5.43 -5.41
C SER A 51 -13.97 -6.03 -5.48
N VAL A 52 -13.42 -6.42 -4.33
CA VAL A 52 -12.18 -7.19 -4.25
C VAL A 52 -12.56 -8.65 -4.00
N GLY A 53 -12.50 -9.46 -5.05
CA GLY A 53 -12.71 -10.91 -4.96
C GLY A 53 -11.45 -11.70 -4.63
N SER A 54 -10.26 -11.14 -4.89
CA SER A 54 -9.00 -11.82 -4.56
C SER A 54 -7.81 -10.88 -4.39
N ALA A 55 -6.78 -11.36 -3.69
CA ALA A 55 -5.49 -10.71 -3.62
C ALA A 55 -4.38 -11.71 -3.98
N VAL A 56 -3.40 -11.27 -4.76
CA VAL A 56 -2.21 -12.07 -5.10
C VAL A 56 -1.09 -11.72 -4.14
N VAL A 57 -0.58 -12.72 -3.43
CA VAL A 57 0.56 -12.57 -2.51
C VAL A 57 1.80 -13.14 -3.17
N THR A 58 2.85 -12.34 -3.27
CA THR A 58 4.16 -12.71 -3.80
C THR A 58 5.25 -12.45 -2.77
N VAL A 59 6.40 -13.10 -2.92
CA VAL A 59 7.58 -12.88 -2.09
C VAL A 59 8.70 -12.34 -2.97
N VAL A 60 9.29 -11.21 -2.58
CA VAL A 60 10.47 -10.70 -3.29
C VAL A 60 11.66 -11.61 -2.96
N PRO A 61 12.37 -12.13 -3.97
CA PRO A 61 13.56 -12.95 -3.73
C PRO A 61 14.60 -12.12 -2.97
N ARG A 62 15.18 -12.72 -1.92
CA ARG A 62 16.26 -12.08 -1.15
C ARG A 62 17.46 -11.89 -2.08
N SER A 63 17.86 -10.65 -2.33
CA SER A 63 19.16 -10.40 -2.95
C SER A 63 20.27 -10.72 -1.93
N PRO A 64 21.31 -11.50 -2.29
CA PRO A 64 22.33 -11.97 -1.35
C PRO A 64 23.15 -10.87 -0.63
N GLY A 65 22.95 -9.58 -0.93
CA GLY A 65 23.67 -8.45 -0.31
C GLY A 65 22.82 -7.51 0.55
N LEU A 66 21.50 -7.68 0.62
CA LEU A 66 20.62 -6.80 1.39
C LEU A 66 20.59 -7.22 2.87
N ARG A 67 21.37 -6.53 3.72
CA ARG A 67 21.33 -6.65 5.18
C ARG A 67 19.94 -6.26 5.71
N THR A 68 19.08 -7.25 5.90
CA THR A 68 18.18 -7.48 7.05
C THR A 68 17.54 -6.28 7.79
N LYS A 69 17.25 -5.16 7.12
CA LYS A 69 16.43 -4.08 7.70
C LYS A 69 15.04 -3.96 7.04
N GLU A 70 14.81 -4.59 5.90
CA GLU A 70 13.47 -4.71 5.32
C GLU A 70 12.78 -5.96 5.88
N GLY A 71 12.13 -5.80 7.03
CA GLY A 71 11.52 -6.89 7.81
C GLY A 71 10.29 -7.56 7.18
N ASP A 72 9.85 -7.14 5.99
CA ASP A 72 8.71 -7.75 5.31
C ASP A 72 8.94 -7.87 3.79
N LEU A 73 9.24 -9.10 3.35
CA LEU A 73 9.50 -9.44 1.94
C LEU A 73 8.22 -9.72 1.16
N ARG A 74 7.06 -9.68 1.83
CA ARG A 74 5.76 -9.89 1.19
C ARG A 74 5.43 -8.71 0.30
N ARG A 75 4.93 -9.01 -0.88
CA ARG A 75 4.26 -8.08 -1.76
C ARG A 75 2.84 -8.59 -1.96
N VAL A 76 1.90 -7.67 -1.97
CA VAL A 76 0.49 -7.99 -2.17
C VAL A 76 0.03 -7.16 -3.35
N SER A 77 -0.62 -7.81 -4.30
CA SER A 77 -1.35 -7.17 -5.38
C SER A 77 -2.83 -7.41 -5.14
N VAL A 78 -3.61 -6.35 -4.99
CA VAL A 78 -5.05 -6.43 -4.78
C VAL A 78 -5.73 -6.32 -6.14
N VAL A 79 -6.56 -7.29 -6.47
CA VAL A 79 -7.31 -7.31 -7.72
C VAL A 79 -8.71 -6.80 -7.43
N ILE A 80 -9.05 -5.65 -8.02
CA ILE A 80 -10.32 -4.96 -7.85
C ILE A 80 -11.09 -5.10 -9.16
N ASP A 81 -12.21 -5.80 -9.12
CA ASP A 81 -13.14 -5.86 -10.22
C ASP A 81 -14.10 -4.68 -10.09
N VAL A 82 -14.16 -3.81 -11.12
CA VAL A 82 -15.00 -2.62 -11.15
C VAL A 82 -16.09 -2.77 -12.19
N ASP A 83 -17.30 -2.34 -11.82
CA ASP A 83 -18.43 -2.26 -12.74
C ASP A 83 -18.70 -0.78 -13.03
N GLY A 84 -18.34 -0.33 -14.23
CA GLY A 84 -18.47 1.07 -14.64
C GLY A 84 -19.32 1.25 -15.89
N PRO A 85 -19.69 2.50 -16.23
CA PRO A 85 -20.50 2.82 -17.42
C PRO A 85 -19.81 2.47 -18.76
N ARG A 86 -18.51 2.17 -18.75
CA ARG A 86 -17.75 1.69 -19.91
C ARG A 86 -17.58 0.16 -19.97
N GLY A 87 -18.25 -0.58 -19.08
CA GLY A 87 -18.16 -2.03 -18.96
C GLY A 87 -17.44 -2.47 -17.68
N SER A 88 -17.42 -3.79 -17.45
CA SER A 88 -16.64 -4.40 -16.39
C SER A 88 -15.14 -4.31 -16.71
N GLY A 89 -14.35 -3.98 -15.70
CA GLY A 89 -12.90 -3.81 -15.82
C GLY A 89 -12.17 -4.33 -14.58
N GLN A 90 -10.88 -4.60 -14.73
CA GLN A 90 -10.05 -5.06 -13.62
C GLN A 90 -8.93 -4.06 -13.36
N ILE A 91 -8.84 -3.61 -12.11
CA ILE A 91 -7.80 -2.70 -11.63
C ILE A 91 -6.92 -3.49 -10.67
N THR A 92 -5.61 -3.37 -10.83
CA THR A 92 -4.65 -4.00 -9.91
C THR A 92 -3.95 -2.93 -9.09
N ASP A 93 -4.06 -3.03 -7.77
CA ASP A 93 -3.31 -2.20 -6.85
C ASP A 93 -2.10 -2.97 -6.28
N GLN A 94 -0.91 -2.37 -6.27
CA GLN A 94 0.32 -3.02 -5.79
C GLN A 94 0.96 -2.23 -4.64
N PRO A 95 0.46 -2.39 -3.39
CA PRO A 95 1.12 -1.81 -2.24
C PRO A 95 2.54 -2.34 -2.03
N VAL A 96 3.46 -1.39 -1.82
CA VAL A 96 4.88 -1.68 -1.56
C VAL A 96 5.04 -2.57 -0.32
N LYS A 97 4.19 -2.39 0.69
CA LYS A 97 4.22 -3.20 1.92
C LYS A 97 2.80 -3.62 2.33
N PRO A 98 2.62 -4.79 2.96
CA PRO A 98 1.31 -5.23 3.46
C PRO A 98 0.68 -4.27 4.48
N GLU A 99 1.49 -3.48 5.20
CA GLU A 99 1.00 -2.45 6.13
C GLU A 99 0.23 -1.30 5.45
N TYR A 100 0.37 -1.13 4.12
CA TYR A 100 -0.34 -0.10 3.35
C TYR A 100 -1.68 -0.58 2.80
N LEU A 101 -2.06 -1.83 3.06
CA LEU A 101 -3.40 -2.32 2.79
C LEU A 101 -4.39 -1.74 3.81
N PRO A 102 -5.66 -1.50 3.41
CA PRO A 102 -6.73 -1.23 4.35
C PRO A 102 -6.83 -2.31 5.43
N TRP A 103 -7.18 -1.91 6.65
CA TRP A 103 -7.14 -2.80 7.81
C TRP A 103 -8.07 -4.03 7.66
N ALA A 104 -9.27 -3.85 7.08
CA ALA A 104 -10.18 -4.97 6.84
C ALA A 104 -9.56 -6.03 5.91
N LEU A 105 -8.93 -5.59 4.82
CA LEU A 105 -8.27 -6.50 3.88
C LEU A 105 -7.06 -7.17 4.53
N ARG A 106 -6.23 -6.41 5.25
CA ARG A 106 -5.07 -6.96 5.98
C ARG A 106 -5.48 -8.04 6.98
N ARG A 107 -6.57 -7.84 7.73
CA ARG A 107 -7.10 -8.82 8.69
C ARG A 107 -7.64 -10.09 8.04
N ARG A 108 -8.14 -10.01 6.81
CA ARG A 108 -8.61 -11.18 6.07
C ARG A 108 -7.47 -11.97 5.45
N LEU A 109 -6.44 -11.28 4.95
CA LEU A 109 -5.28 -11.92 4.31
C LEU A 109 -4.30 -12.51 5.32
N PHE A 110 -4.07 -11.83 6.44
CA PHE A 110 -3.02 -12.18 7.39
C PHE A 110 -3.57 -12.46 8.78
N SER A 111 -3.01 -13.46 9.43
CA SER A 111 -3.27 -13.77 10.84
C SER A 111 -2.82 -12.63 11.74
N LEU A 112 -3.68 -12.27 12.70
CA LEU A 112 -3.34 -11.33 13.78
C LEU A 112 -2.57 -11.97 14.93
N SER A 113 -2.49 -13.30 14.97
CA SER A 113 -1.86 -14.02 16.07
C SER A 113 -0.34 -13.77 16.08
N PRO A 114 0.22 -13.23 17.19
CA PRO A 114 1.66 -13.04 17.32
C PRO A 114 2.41 -14.37 17.48
N PHE A 115 1.69 -15.46 17.78
CA PHE A 115 2.27 -16.80 17.95
C PHE A 115 2.33 -17.60 16.65
N ARG A 116 1.71 -17.11 15.56
CA ARG A 116 1.87 -17.72 14.23
C ARG A 116 3.18 -17.24 13.61
N TYR A 117 4.26 -17.94 13.94
CA TYR A 117 5.55 -17.83 13.28
C TYR A 117 5.59 -18.79 12.09
N GLY A 118 5.89 -18.28 10.90
CA GLY A 118 5.85 -19.04 9.65
C GLY A 118 5.74 -18.09 8.45
N ASP A 119 6.35 -18.46 7.32
CA ASP A 119 6.99 -17.54 6.37
C ASP A 119 6.13 -16.44 5.73
N LEU A 120 4.79 -16.47 5.83
CA LEU A 120 3.93 -15.41 5.30
C LEU A 120 2.74 -15.00 6.18
N GLN A 121 2.46 -15.72 7.27
CA GLN A 121 1.32 -15.49 8.17
C GLN A 121 -0.05 -15.39 7.46
N LEU A 122 -0.26 -16.10 6.35
CA LEU A 122 -1.54 -16.10 5.65
C LEU A 122 -2.65 -16.67 6.54
N ASN A 123 -3.84 -16.04 6.49
CA ASN A 123 -5.01 -16.46 7.24
C ASN A 123 -5.77 -17.58 6.50
N LEU A 124 -5.15 -18.76 6.40
CA LEU A 124 -5.76 -19.96 5.83
C LEU A 124 -5.89 -21.05 6.92
N GLU A 125 -6.96 -21.82 6.82
CA GLU A 125 -7.21 -22.97 7.68
C GLU A 125 -6.34 -24.17 7.24
N GLY A 126 -5.72 -24.86 8.20
CA GLY A 126 -4.80 -25.97 7.95
C GLY A 126 -3.34 -25.56 7.69
N GLU A 127 -2.40 -26.31 8.26
CA GLU A 127 -0.97 -26.06 8.11
C GLU A 127 -0.45 -26.38 6.69
N ASP A 128 -0.87 -27.52 6.13
CA ASP A 128 -0.47 -27.94 4.79
C ASP A 128 -0.95 -26.98 3.70
N VAL A 129 -2.13 -26.38 3.88
CA VAL A 129 -2.67 -25.38 2.95
C VAL A 129 -1.83 -24.12 2.99
N ARG A 130 -1.43 -23.67 4.19
CA ARG A 130 -0.55 -22.51 4.36
C ARG A 130 0.84 -22.75 3.77
N ASN A 131 1.41 -23.93 3.96
CA ASN A 131 2.73 -24.26 3.42
C ASN A 131 2.71 -24.26 1.89
N ARG A 132 1.70 -24.90 1.28
CA ARG A 132 1.50 -24.86 -0.18
C ARG A 132 1.26 -23.44 -0.71
N ALA A 133 0.45 -22.64 -0.01
CA ALA A 133 0.24 -21.24 -0.36
C ALA A 133 1.53 -20.43 -0.29
N ALA A 134 2.38 -20.69 0.71
CA ALA A 134 3.67 -20.04 0.83
C ALA A 134 4.65 -20.46 -0.26
N GLU A 135 4.67 -21.73 -0.65
CA GLU A 135 5.44 -22.20 -1.80
C GLU A 135 4.99 -21.52 -3.09
N GLN A 136 3.68 -21.44 -3.35
CA GLN A 136 3.13 -20.75 -4.52
C GLN A 136 3.47 -19.25 -4.53
N ALA A 137 3.37 -18.59 -3.37
CA ALA A 137 3.75 -17.18 -3.24
C ALA A 137 5.23 -16.93 -3.52
N ARG A 138 6.11 -17.87 -3.16
CA ARG A 138 7.55 -17.82 -3.50
C ARG A 138 7.83 -18.18 -4.97
N ALA A 139 7.01 -19.03 -5.58
CA ALA A 139 7.17 -19.52 -6.95
C ALA A 139 6.65 -18.57 -8.04
N GLY A 140 5.95 -17.49 -7.67
CA GLY A 140 5.43 -16.52 -8.65
C GLY A 140 4.13 -15.85 -8.24
N GLY A 141 3.45 -16.36 -7.21
CA GLY A 141 2.28 -15.73 -6.61
C GLY A 141 1.23 -16.72 -6.16
N PHE A 142 0.65 -16.47 -5.00
CA PHE A 142 -0.51 -17.18 -4.46
C PHE A 142 -1.75 -16.29 -4.58
N ARG A 143 -2.80 -16.75 -5.27
CA ARG A 143 -4.08 -16.05 -5.31
C ARG A 143 -4.91 -16.42 -4.09
N PHE A 144 -5.03 -15.49 -3.15
CA PHE A 144 -5.87 -15.61 -1.96
C PHE A 144 -7.31 -15.19 -2.31
N PRO A 145 -8.30 -16.10 -2.26
CA PRO A 145 -9.70 -15.75 -2.49
C PRO A 145 -10.28 -15.01 -1.29
N LEU A 146 -11.07 -13.97 -1.53
CA LEU A 146 -11.83 -13.26 -0.50
C LEU A 146 -13.30 -13.64 -0.64
N ASP A 147 -13.78 -14.46 0.29
CA ASP A 147 -15.18 -14.86 0.38
C ASP A 147 -15.75 -14.46 1.75
N PRO A 148 -16.75 -13.55 1.82
CA PRO A 148 -17.36 -12.85 0.69
C PRO A 148 -16.43 -11.78 0.08
N PRO A 149 -16.61 -11.41 -1.20
CA PRO A 149 -15.90 -10.28 -1.81
C PRO A 149 -16.06 -9.00 -0.97
N LEU A 150 -15.03 -8.16 -0.93
CA LEU A 150 -15.10 -6.88 -0.20
C LEU A 150 -15.61 -5.77 -1.11
N PRO A 151 -16.72 -5.07 -0.77
CA PRO A 151 -17.19 -3.93 -1.54
C PRO A 151 -16.21 -2.77 -1.41
N VAL A 152 -15.91 -2.11 -2.52
CA VAL A 152 -15.01 -0.97 -2.58
C VAL A 152 -15.56 0.14 -3.47
N SER A 153 -15.20 1.37 -3.17
CA SER A 153 -15.40 2.49 -4.09
C SER A 153 -14.04 2.92 -4.65
N VAL A 154 -13.92 2.94 -5.98
CA VAL A 154 -12.72 3.37 -6.71
C VAL A 154 -12.88 4.81 -7.13
N VAL A 155 -12.01 5.68 -6.64
CA VAL A 155 -12.08 7.12 -6.84
C VAL A 155 -11.24 7.55 -8.03
N HIS A 156 -10.12 6.86 -8.23
CA HIS A 156 -9.29 7.04 -9.41
C HIS A 156 -8.69 5.68 -9.79
N PRO A 157 -8.87 5.20 -11.02
CA PRO A 157 -8.34 3.90 -11.44
C PRO A 157 -6.80 3.84 -11.53
N GLY A 158 -6.10 4.97 -11.32
CA GLY A 158 -4.67 5.16 -11.59
C GLY A 158 -4.38 5.32 -13.08
N ASP A 159 -3.52 6.29 -13.42
CA ASP A 159 -3.01 6.53 -14.78
C ASP A 159 -1.47 6.69 -14.73
N ASP A 160 -0.75 6.44 -15.83
CA ASP A 160 0.69 6.72 -16.02
C ASP A 160 1.60 6.38 -14.82
N GLY A 161 1.51 5.13 -14.36
CA GLY A 161 2.33 4.62 -13.25
C GLY A 161 1.90 5.12 -11.86
N ALA A 162 0.83 5.90 -11.76
CA ALA A 162 0.17 6.17 -10.50
C ALA A 162 -0.69 4.98 -10.07
N ARG A 163 -0.64 4.66 -8.76
CA ARG A 163 -1.48 3.61 -8.18
C ARG A 163 -2.95 4.05 -8.12
N PRO A 164 -3.90 3.11 -8.22
CA PRO A 164 -5.31 3.41 -8.03
C PRO A 164 -5.59 3.94 -6.63
N VAL A 165 -6.60 4.81 -6.52
CA VAL A 165 -7.12 5.33 -5.27
C VAL A 165 -8.50 4.72 -5.04
N TRP A 166 -8.63 3.95 -3.97
CA TRP A 166 -9.84 3.20 -3.65
C TRP A 166 -9.97 3.02 -2.13
N ARG A 167 -11.19 2.73 -1.67
CA ARG A 167 -11.50 2.48 -0.26
C ARG A 167 -12.45 1.30 -0.09
N ILE A 168 -12.38 0.63 1.05
CA ILE A 168 -13.38 -0.37 1.45
C ILE A 168 -14.62 0.34 1.98
N GLU A 169 -15.80 -0.08 1.52
CA GLU A 169 -17.06 0.47 2.00
C GLU A 169 -17.37 -0.02 3.42
N GLY A 170 -17.92 0.87 4.25
CA GLY A 170 -18.20 0.56 5.66
C GLY A 170 -17.00 0.64 6.61
N GLN A 171 -15.90 1.28 6.20
CA GLN A 171 -14.76 1.64 7.05
C GLN A 171 -14.61 3.15 7.26
#